data_AF-A0A839VJH6-F1
#
_entry.id   AF-A0A839VJH6-F1
#
_cell.length_a   1.000
_cell.length_b   1.000
_cell.length_c   1.000
_cell.angle_alpha   90.00
_cell.angle_beta   90.00
_cell.angle_gamma   90.00
#
_symmetry.space_group_name_H-M   'P 1'
#
loop_
_entity.id
_entity.type
_entity.pdbx_description
1 polymer ?
#
loop_
_entity_poly.entity_id
_entity_poly.type
_entity_poly.pdbx_seq_one_letter_code
_entity_poly.pdbx_strand_id
1 'polypeptide(L)'
;MANIAPVSFTALHHCLTEDFGLLPEPPHGGSWRTYFSGAIIWHPASSTRLLKVILGADSVPLRILLCVSSDNNNSVFLSVPFLFAELQTAIANEQQKLAQRAAIQR
;
A
#
# COMPACT_ATOMS: atom_id res chain seq x y z
N MET A 1 10.51 10.27 -22.16
CA MET A 1 11.31 10.44 -20.92
C MET A 1 10.36 10.30 -19.74
N ALA A 2 10.36 9.16 -19.06
CA ALA A 2 9.51 8.97 -17.89
C ALA A 2 10.09 9.80 -16.74
N ASN A 3 9.27 10.68 -16.16
CA ASN A 3 9.70 11.63 -15.14
C ASN A 3 9.86 10.89 -13.82
N ILE A 4 11.09 10.52 -13.48
CA ILE A 4 11.44 9.83 -12.24
C ILE A 4 11.66 10.89 -11.16
N ALA A 5 10.61 11.62 -10.78
CA ALA A 5 10.67 12.50 -9.63
C ALA A 5 10.45 11.69 -8.35
N PRO A 6 11.15 11.98 -7.24
CA PRO A 6 10.81 11.39 -5.95
C PRO A 6 9.38 11.81 -5.60
N VAL A 7 8.46 10.85 -5.55
CA VAL A 7 7.07 11.10 -5.19
C VAL A 7 7.04 11.52 -3.73
N SER A 8 6.56 12.73 -3.42
CA SER A 8 6.40 13.16 -2.04
C SER A 8 5.39 12.25 -1.33
N PHE A 9 5.57 12.04 -0.03
CA PHE A 9 4.61 11.22 0.71
C PHE A 9 3.20 11.79 0.67
N THR A 10 3.02 13.11 0.64
CA THR A 10 1.70 13.74 0.50
C THR A 10 1.02 13.37 -0.82
N ALA A 11 1.75 13.41 -1.94
CA ALA A 11 1.18 13.05 -3.25
C ALA A 11 0.85 11.56 -3.31
N LEU A 12 1.74 10.71 -2.78
CA LEU A 12 1.49 9.28 -2.66
C LEU A 12 0.26 9.02 -1.78
N HIS A 13 0.18 9.65 -0.61
CA HIS A 13 -0.92 9.51 0.34
C HIS A 13 -2.25 9.87 -0.31
N HIS A 14 -2.34 11.02 -0.96
CA HIS A 14 -3.55 11.47 -1.64
C HIS A 14 -3.99 10.47 -2.72
N CYS A 15 -3.08 9.96 -3.55
CA CYS A 15 -3.44 8.95 -4.53
C CYS A 15 -3.98 7.66 -3.90
N LEU A 16 -3.30 7.17 -2.85
CA LEU A 16 -3.73 5.96 -2.17
C LEU A 16 -5.12 6.12 -1.52
N THR A 17 -5.43 7.27 -0.95
CA THR A 17 -6.71 7.51 -0.27
C THR A 17 -7.82 7.92 -1.22
N GLU A 18 -7.58 8.89 -2.11
CA GLU A 18 -8.61 9.46 -2.98
C GLU A 18 -8.84 8.62 -4.24
N ASP A 19 -7.77 8.20 -4.91
CA ASP A 19 -7.91 7.50 -6.20
C ASP A 19 -8.24 6.01 -6.00
N PHE A 20 -7.67 5.39 -4.97
CA PHE A 20 -7.84 3.96 -4.68
C PHE A 20 -8.77 3.66 -3.50
N GLY A 21 -9.26 4.68 -2.79
CA GLY A 21 -10.14 4.49 -1.64
C GLY A 21 -9.48 3.73 -0.48
N LEU A 22 -8.14 3.72 -0.39
CA LEU A 22 -7.47 3.00 0.68
C LEU A 22 -7.57 3.77 1.99
N LEU A 23 -7.85 3.04 3.05
CA LEU A 23 -7.89 3.60 4.39
C LEU A 23 -6.47 3.61 4.96
N PRO A 24 -5.91 4.75 5.36
CA PRO A 24 -4.64 4.77 6.08
C PRO A 24 -4.83 4.26 7.50
N GLU A 25 -3.80 3.62 8.07
CA GLU A 25 -3.78 3.39 9.52
C GLU A 25 -3.76 4.73 10.28
N PRO A 26 -4.29 4.77 11.51
CA PRO A 26 -4.21 5.96 12.35
C PRO A 26 -2.75 6.44 12.47
N PRO A 27 -2.49 7.76 12.47
CA PRO A 27 -1.14 8.28 12.59
C PRO A 27 -0.48 7.77 13.87
N HIS A 28 0.47 6.86 13.73
CA HIS A 28 1.46 6.59 14.75
C HIS A 28 2.76 7.22 14.23
N GLY A 29 3.52 7.92 15.08
CA GLY A 29 4.72 8.66 14.69
C GLY A 29 5.91 7.79 14.25
N GLY A 30 5.68 6.75 13.45
CA GLY A 30 6.66 5.78 12.98
C GLY A 30 7.15 6.05 11.57
N SER A 31 8.23 5.36 11.19
CA SER A 31 8.85 5.42 9.86
C SER A 31 8.09 4.63 8.78
N TRP A 32 6.80 4.42 8.95
CA TRP A 32 5.95 3.75 7.97
C TRP A 32 4.50 4.14 8.09
N ARG A 33 3.73 3.84 7.04
CA ARG A 33 2.28 3.90 7.04
C ARG A 33 1.68 2.72 6.28
N THR A 34 0.72 2.04 6.90
CA THR A 34 -0.06 0.93 6.34
C THR A 34 -1.37 1.43 5.76
N TYR A 35 -1.82 0.83 4.65
CA TYR A 35 -3.06 1.14 3.96
C TYR A 35 -3.91 -0.12 3.77
N PHE A 36 -5.22 0.03 3.87
CA PHE A 36 -6.21 -1.05 3.84
C PHE A 36 -7.25 -0.86 2.75
N SER A 37 -7.77 -1.95 2.22
CA SER A 37 -8.90 -1.91 1.30
C SER A 37 -10.22 -2.00 2.07
N GLY A 38 -11.08 -0.99 1.92
CA GLY A 38 -12.47 -0.98 2.40
C GLY A 38 -12.66 -0.75 3.91
N ALA A 39 -12.08 -1.61 4.76
CA ALA A 39 -12.14 -1.51 6.22
C ALA A 39 -10.77 -1.78 6.83
N ILE A 40 -10.49 -1.27 8.03
CA ILE A 40 -9.24 -1.56 8.75
C ILE A 40 -9.42 -2.87 9.53
N ILE A 41 -8.92 -3.98 8.98
CA ILE A 41 -8.96 -5.30 9.63
C ILE A 41 -7.54 -5.82 9.78
N TRP A 42 -7.07 -5.89 11.03
CA TRP A 42 -5.80 -6.50 11.43
C TRP A 42 -6.03 -7.92 11.94
N HIS A 43 -6.14 -8.88 11.02
CA HIS A 43 -6.31 -10.28 11.41
C HIS A 43 -5.59 -11.21 10.42
N PRO A 44 -4.74 -12.16 10.85
CA PRO A 44 -3.95 -13.00 9.94
C PRO A 44 -4.78 -13.75 8.89
N ALA A 45 -5.98 -14.19 9.24
CA ALA A 45 -6.83 -14.97 8.33
C ALA A 45 -7.75 -14.13 7.43
N SER A 46 -7.91 -12.83 7.71
CA SER A 46 -8.94 -11.98 7.09
C SER A 46 -8.50 -10.52 6.95
N SER A 47 -7.19 -10.29 6.88
CA SER A 47 -6.60 -8.96 6.81
C SER A 47 -7.01 -8.25 5.52
N THR A 48 -7.40 -6.99 5.66
CA THR A 48 -7.63 -6.08 4.53
C THR A 48 -6.42 -5.21 4.23
N ARG A 49 -5.30 -5.45 4.91
CA ARG A 49 -4.03 -4.76 4.65
C ARG A 49 -3.64 -4.98 3.19
N LEU A 50 -3.36 -3.90 2.49
CA LEU A 50 -2.98 -3.95 1.09
C LEU A 50 -1.50 -3.62 0.92
N LEU A 51 -1.04 -2.51 1.49
CA LEU A 51 0.36 -2.12 1.38
C LEU A 51 0.88 -1.39 2.61
N LYS A 52 2.20 -1.39 2.74
CA LYS A 52 2.96 -0.65 3.73
C LYS A 52 3.98 0.24 3.02
N VAL A 53 3.90 1.53 3.26
CA VAL A 53 4.87 2.52 2.79
C VAL A 53 5.90 2.71 3.88
N ILE A 54 7.17 2.44 3.58
CA ILE A 54 8.31 2.74 4.46
C ILE A 54 8.80 4.14 4.11
N LEU A 55 8.92 4.98 5.14
CA LEU A 55 9.37 6.36 5.03
C LEU A 55 10.82 6.47 5.53
N GLY A 56 11.61 7.25 4.82
CA GLY A 56 12.97 7.62 5.18
C GLY A 56 13.01 8.93 5.96
N ALA A 57 14.19 9.56 5.97
CA ALA A 57 14.31 10.92 6.46
C ALA A 57 13.31 11.86 5.77
N ASP A 58 12.81 12.84 6.52
CA ASP A 58 11.87 13.86 6.04
C ASP A 58 10.57 13.31 5.43
N SER A 59 10.14 12.12 5.87
CA SER A 59 8.94 11.44 5.39
C SER A 59 8.97 11.10 3.89
N VAL A 60 10.15 10.95 3.29
CA VAL A 60 10.26 10.56 1.88
C VAL A 60 9.98 9.05 1.74
N PRO A 61 9.08 8.60 0.84
CA PRO A 61 8.85 7.18 0.59
C PRO A 61 10.12 6.47 0.10
N LEU A 62 10.57 5.45 0.83
CA LEU A 62 11.73 4.62 0.46
C LEU A 62 11.33 3.30 -0.20
N ARG A 63 10.28 2.66 0.31
CA ARG A 63 9.81 1.37 -0.21
C ARG A 63 8.32 1.24 -0.03
N ILE A 64 7.70 0.55 -0.96
CA ILE A 64 6.32 0.09 -0.83
C ILE A 64 6.38 -1.44 -0.76
N LEU A 65 5.70 -2.01 0.22
CA LEU A 65 5.60 -3.45 0.45
C LEU A 65 4.14 -3.85 0.27
N LEU A 66 3.86 -4.90 -0.50
CA LEU A 66 2.52 -5.49 -0.53
C LEU A 66 2.35 -6.43 0.65
N CYS A 67 1.24 -6.29 1.34
CA CYS A 67 0.88 -7.14 2.47
C CYS A 67 0.19 -8.41 1.95
N VAL A 68 0.95 -9.40 1.48
CA VAL A 68 0.38 -10.66 1.01
C VAL A 68 0.27 -11.69 2.15
N SER A 69 -0.95 -11.89 2.63
CA SER A 69 -1.42 -13.06 3.43
C SER A 69 -0.82 -13.32 4.82
N SER A 70 0.12 -12.53 5.35
CA SER A 70 0.53 -12.59 6.76
C SER A 70 1.45 -11.42 7.08
N ASP A 71 1.50 -10.98 8.35
CA ASP A 71 2.37 -9.90 8.82
C ASP A 71 3.86 -10.13 8.49
N ASN A 72 4.27 -11.39 8.34
CA ASN A 72 5.66 -11.80 8.07
C ASN A 72 5.98 -12.10 6.60
N ASN A 73 5.00 -12.10 5.69
CA ASN A 73 5.24 -12.34 4.26
C ASN A 73 4.89 -11.09 3.45
N ASN A 74 5.63 -10.00 3.69
CA ASN A 74 5.52 -8.82 2.85
C ASN A 74 6.50 -8.96 1.68
N SER A 75 5.99 -9.15 0.46
CA SER A 75 6.83 -9.05 -0.73
C SER A 75 7.21 -7.59 -0.94
N VAL A 76 8.50 -7.31 -1.10
CA VAL A 76 8.96 -5.99 -1.56
C VAL A 76 8.34 -5.77 -2.93
N PHE A 77 7.57 -4.70 -3.04
CA PHE A 77 6.77 -4.45 -4.22
C PHE A 77 7.42 -3.47 -5.15
N LEU A 78 7.79 -2.30 -4.61
CA LEU A 78 8.47 -1.26 -5.36
C LEU A 78 9.49 -0.57 -4.45
N SER A 79 10.74 -0.49 -4.91
CA SER A 79 11.77 0.36 -4.30
C SER A 79 11.86 1.63 -5.12
N VAL A 80 12.06 2.79 -4.48
CA VAL A 80 12.31 4.01 -5.26
C VAL A 80 13.62 3.89 -6.04
N PRO A 81 13.67 4.45 -7.27
CA PRO A 81 12.55 5.07 -7.98
C PRO A 81 11.56 4.07 -8.59
N PHE A 82 10.26 4.36 -8.55
CA PHE A 82 9.21 3.59 -9.23
C PHE A 82 8.34 4.49 -10.10
N LEU A 83 7.71 3.93 -11.13
CA LEU A 83 6.73 4.67 -11.93
C LEU A 83 5.35 4.62 -11.26
N PHE A 84 4.66 5.74 -11.28
CA PHE A 84 3.33 5.84 -10.68
C PHE A 84 2.33 4.88 -11.33
N ALA A 85 2.40 4.70 -12.65
CA ALA A 85 1.55 3.75 -13.38
C ALA A 85 1.76 2.30 -12.91
N GLU A 86 3.01 1.91 -12.61
CA GLU A 86 3.31 0.57 -12.10
C GLU A 86 2.69 0.35 -10.71
N LEU A 87 2.82 1.35 -9.84
CA LEU A 87 2.16 1.37 -8.53
C LEU A 87 0.63 1.21 -8.68
N GLN A 88 0.02 2.00 -9.56
CA GLN A 88 -1.43 1.97 -9.80
C GLN A 88 -1.92 0.60 -10.27
N THR A 89 -1.30 0.05 -11.33
CA THR A 89 -1.66 -1.27 -11.86
C THR A 89 -1.60 -2.33 -10.78
N ALA A 90 -0.55 -2.27 -9.96
CA ALA A 90 -0.29 -3.36 -9.07
C ALA A 90 -1.05 -3.22 -7.73
N ILE A 91 -1.48 -2.02 -7.32
CA ILE A 91 -2.55 -1.83 -6.30
C ILE A 91 -3.87 -2.44 -6.78
N ALA A 92 -4.29 -2.11 -8.01
CA ALA A 92 -5.54 -2.61 -8.57
C ALA A 92 -5.58 -4.14 -8.61
N ASN A 93 -4.47 -4.77 -9.01
CA ASN A 93 -4.33 -6.22 -9.00
C ASN A 93 -4.49 -6.82 -7.60
N GLU A 94 -3.92 -6.19 -6.55
CA GLU A 94 -4.08 -6.69 -5.18
C GLU A 94 -5.47 -6.46 -4.61
N GLN A 95 -6.13 -5.33 -4.92
CA GLN A 95 -7.54 -5.13 -4.57
C GLN A 95 -8.42 -6.23 -5.19
N GLN A 96 -8.17 -6.59 -6.45
CA GLN A 96 -8.88 -7.67 -7.12
C GLN A 96 -8.64 -9.04 -6.45
N LYS A 97 -7.40 -9.36 -6.09
CA LYS A 97 -7.08 -10.60 -5.37
C LYS A 97 -7.72 -10.65 -3.99
N LEU A 98 -7.72 -9.54 -3.25
CA LEU A 98 -8.41 -9.44 -1.95
C LEU A 98 -9.92 -9.65 -2.10
N ALA A 99 -10.54 -9.02 -3.11
CA ALA A 99 -11.96 -9.22 -3.40
C ALA A 99 -12.28 -10.69 -3.74
N GLN A 100 -11.44 -11.35 -4.54
CA GLN A 100 -11.58 -12.77 -4.86
C GLN A 100 -11.47 -13.66 -3.61
N ARG A 101 -10.51 -13.41 -2.72
CA ARG A 101 -10.36 -14.15 -1.46
C ARG A 101 -11.59 -13.99 -0.56
N ALA A 102 -12.10 -12.77 -0.42
CA ALA A 102 -13.30 -12.50 0.36
C ALA A 102 -14.55 -13.19 -0.22
N ALA A 103 -14.62 -13.37 -1.55
CA ALA A 103 -15.71 -14.10 -2.19
C ALA A 103 -15.63 -15.62 -1.98
N ILE A 104 -14.42 -16.20 -1.88
CA ILE A 104 -14.21 -17.64 -1.64
C ILE A 104 -14.48 -18.02 -0.17
N GLN A 105 -14.36 -17.07 0.76
CA GLN A 105 -14.57 -17.29 2.20
C GLN A 105 -16.03 -17.11 2.66
N ARG A 106 -16.96 -16.81 1.74
CA ARG A 106 -18.41 -16.74 2.00
C ARG A 106 -19.11 -18.03 1.60
#